data_AF-M4SVH7-F1
#
_entry.id   AF-M4SVH7-F1
#
_cell.length_a   1.000
_cell.length_b   1.000
_cell.length_c   1.000
_cell.angle_alpha   90.00
_cell.angle_beta   90.00
_cell.angle_gamma   90.00
#
_symmetry.space_group_name_H-M   'P 1'
#
loop_
_entity.id
_entity.type
_entity.pdbx_description
1 polymer ?
#
loop_
_entity_poly.entity_id
_entity_poly.type
_entity_poly.pdbx_seq_one_letter_code
_entity_poly.pdbx_strand_id
1 'polypeptide(L)'
;MIKQIMISAILVLLVATKGDAAVAAGDNTETAGALCEILALGGGRSLLAQAKASYDGAHHEILDLNMSLAGENWRSVFEESGKKGTYPAAKPQRYETIKDWDTKWKEWSKTAQRLKDADGIQQKLKDHKLHSRTVQHLAVAKKAVLQLADEQSKLAAELQRIEDTKKILTNDQLKAKINTALYGEDVDTENTLTPTKVFDATTSSDRKGNCDGTAKGNKVKTVMAALVCLCAEDSSNGLDGACSKQLTLTNQWTSNSQPSNVLMQELRKLCPKSAPKTLTADRLAGIISNIKAHFIGVPTATVLGKLDTGADCSGSANSGLCLKYTDVHLGSTNTVDDISWIAALNQIVSDIKSHEETVAAADNIGRKLAANTEKAGAFIASIEQCLRS
;
A
#
# COMPACT_ATOMS: atom_id res chain seq x y z
N MET A 1 -36.23 -69.46 -31.64
CA MET A 1 -36.44 -68.20 -30.89
C MET A 1 -36.28 -68.49 -29.40
N ILE A 2 -35.14 -68.10 -28.81
CA ILE A 2 -34.90 -68.20 -27.37
C ILE A 2 -34.52 -66.80 -26.92
N LYS A 3 -35.39 -66.20 -26.10
CA LYS A 3 -35.24 -64.85 -25.52
C LYS A 3 -34.24 -64.96 -24.36
N GLN A 4 -33.04 -64.42 -24.51
CA GLN A 4 -32.12 -64.22 -23.39
C GLN A 4 -32.59 -63.05 -22.53
N ILE A 5 -32.84 -63.34 -21.26
CA ILE A 5 -33.19 -62.37 -20.22
C ILE A 5 -31.87 -61.71 -19.77
N MET A 6 -31.73 -60.42 -20.06
CA MET A 6 -30.66 -59.58 -19.50
C MET A 6 -31.00 -59.29 -18.04
N ILE A 7 -30.22 -59.84 -17.11
CA ILE A 7 -30.25 -59.46 -15.69
C ILE A 7 -29.34 -58.25 -15.52
N SER A 8 -29.92 -57.06 -15.47
CA SER A 8 -29.21 -55.84 -15.05
C SER A 8 -29.07 -55.87 -13.52
N ALA A 9 -27.85 -56.09 -13.03
CA ALA A 9 -27.50 -55.88 -11.64
C ALA A 9 -27.42 -54.38 -11.35
N ILE A 10 -28.43 -53.83 -10.68
CA ILE A 10 -28.41 -52.46 -10.16
C ILE A 10 -27.56 -52.47 -8.88
N LEU A 11 -26.35 -51.93 -8.99
CA LEU A 11 -25.50 -51.64 -7.83
C LEU A 11 -26.07 -50.40 -7.13
N VAL A 12 -26.86 -50.60 -6.07
CA VAL A 12 -27.31 -49.53 -5.19
C VAL A 12 -26.11 -49.08 -4.34
N LEU A 13 -25.47 -47.98 -4.75
CA LEU A 13 -24.56 -47.24 -3.88
C LEU A 13 -25.40 -46.64 -2.74
N LEU A 14 -25.32 -47.25 -1.57
CA LEU A 14 -25.70 -46.63 -0.29
C LEU A 14 -24.80 -45.40 -0.09
N VAL A 15 -25.23 -44.24 -0.58
CA VAL A 15 -24.73 -42.97 -0.10
C VAL A 15 -25.25 -42.85 1.33
N ALA A 16 -24.37 -43.09 2.30
CA ALA A 16 -24.63 -42.70 3.67
C ALA A 16 -24.83 -41.19 3.68
N THR A 17 -26.09 -40.74 3.71
CA THR A 17 -26.44 -39.37 4.05
C THR A 17 -25.93 -39.17 5.48
N LYS A 18 -24.77 -38.52 5.63
CA LYS A 18 -24.38 -37.95 6.91
C LYS A 18 -25.52 -37.02 7.30
N GLY A 19 -26.29 -37.38 8.32
CA GLY A 19 -27.32 -36.51 8.88
C GLY A 19 -26.71 -35.17 9.27
N ASP A 20 -27.52 -34.11 9.24
CA ASP A 20 -27.16 -32.74 9.61
C ASP A 20 -26.27 -32.72 10.85
N ALA A 21 -24.96 -32.53 10.64
CA ALA A 21 -23.96 -32.77 11.65
C ALA A 21 -23.41 -31.44 12.19
N ALA A 22 -23.45 -31.33 13.52
CA ALA A 22 -22.70 -30.40 14.35
C ALA A 22 -21.33 -30.05 13.76
N VAL A 23 -20.87 -28.82 14.01
CA VAL A 23 -19.51 -28.38 13.66
C VAL A 23 -18.53 -29.47 14.08
N ALA A 24 -17.68 -29.88 13.14
CA ALA A 24 -16.67 -30.90 13.36
C ALA A 24 -15.25 -30.31 13.29
N ALA A 25 -14.30 -31.03 13.86
CA ALA A 25 -12.90 -30.63 13.83
C ALA A 25 -12.39 -30.56 12.38
N GLY A 26 -11.86 -29.40 11.99
CA GLY A 26 -11.37 -29.09 10.65
C GLY A 26 -12.40 -28.50 9.67
N ASP A 27 -13.67 -28.33 10.06
CA ASP A 27 -14.70 -27.77 9.16
C ASP A 27 -14.37 -26.33 8.70
N ASN A 28 -13.61 -25.58 9.50
CA ASN A 28 -13.21 -24.21 9.19
C ASN A 28 -11.76 -24.10 8.68
N THR A 29 -11.06 -25.21 8.40
CA THR A 29 -9.63 -25.17 8.07
C THR A 29 -9.31 -24.31 6.85
N GLU A 30 -10.07 -24.44 5.76
CA GLU A 30 -9.81 -23.66 4.55
C GLU A 30 -10.08 -22.17 4.77
N THR A 31 -11.18 -21.83 5.44
CA THR A 31 -11.55 -20.45 5.76
C THR A 31 -10.57 -19.79 6.72
N ALA A 32 -10.09 -20.54 7.73
CA ALA A 32 -9.03 -20.09 8.61
C ALA A 32 -7.72 -19.88 7.85
N GLY A 33 -7.39 -20.75 6.88
CA GLY A 33 -6.26 -20.59 5.98
C GLY A 33 -6.31 -19.28 5.18
N ALA A 34 -7.48 -18.93 4.63
CA ALA A 34 -7.69 -17.66 3.92
C ALA A 34 -7.54 -16.44 4.84
N LEU A 35 -8.05 -16.49 6.08
CA LEU A 35 -7.81 -15.44 7.08
C LEU A 35 -6.32 -15.36 7.48
N CYS A 36 -5.65 -16.50 7.58
CA CYS A 36 -4.23 -16.58 7.88
C CYS A 36 -3.36 -15.97 6.76
N GLU A 37 -3.77 -16.08 5.50
CA GLU A 37 -3.11 -15.39 4.38
C GLU A 37 -3.16 -13.87 4.54
N ILE A 38 -4.28 -13.33 5.05
CA ILE A 38 -4.43 -11.90 5.34
C ILE A 38 -3.59 -11.50 6.56
N LEU A 39 -3.65 -12.28 7.66
CA LEU A 39 -2.83 -12.06 8.86
C LEU A 39 -1.32 -12.15 8.58
N ALA A 40 -0.94 -12.87 7.51
CA ALA A 40 0.45 -12.97 7.10
C ALA A 40 1.04 -11.64 6.59
N LEU A 41 0.20 -10.64 6.28
CA LEU A 41 0.59 -9.31 5.82
C LEU A 41 1.08 -8.38 6.94
N GLY A 42 0.72 -8.67 8.19
CA GLY A 42 0.97 -7.82 9.36
C GLY A 42 2.42 -7.76 9.83
N GLY A 43 2.67 -6.96 10.86
CA GLY A 43 3.97 -6.92 11.56
C GLY A 43 5.13 -6.45 10.69
N GLY A 44 4.88 -5.58 9.71
CA GLY A 44 5.91 -5.03 8.82
C GLY A 44 6.42 -5.99 7.74
N ARG A 45 5.70 -7.09 7.49
CA ARG A 45 6.07 -8.07 6.44
C ARG A 45 5.62 -7.66 5.04
N SER A 46 4.76 -6.65 4.93
CA SER A 46 4.35 -6.08 3.64
C SER A 46 5.17 -4.84 3.32
N LEU A 47 5.82 -4.83 2.16
CA LEU A 47 6.68 -3.73 1.70
C LEU A 47 6.11 -3.10 0.43
N LEU A 48 6.43 -1.83 0.21
CA LEU A 48 6.09 -1.09 -0.99
C LEU A 48 7.31 -0.90 -1.89
N ALA A 49 7.07 -0.85 -3.19
CA ALA A 49 8.07 -0.37 -4.14
C ALA A 49 8.19 1.15 -4.00
N GLN A 50 9.37 1.66 -3.69
CA GLN A 50 9.57 3.10 -3.54
C GLN A 50 9.96 3.73 -4.89
N ALA A 51 9.66 5.02 -5.06
CA ALA A 51 10.19 5.79 -6.17
C ALA A 51 11.73 5.72 -6.19
N LYS A 52 12.32 5.77 -7.38
CA LYS A 52 13.78 5.80 -7.51
C LYS A 52 14.32 7.07 -6.85
N ALA A 53 15.57 6.97 -6.39
CA ALA A 53 16.26 8.08 -5.73
C ALA A 53 16.18 9.37 -6.57
N SER A 54 16.16 10.50 -5.85
CA SER A 54 15.97 11.84 -6.40
C SER A 54 16.83 12.10 -7.65
N TYR A 55 16.20 12.74 -8.64
CA TYR A 55 16.81 13.19 -9.89
C TYR A 55 17.45 14.58 -9.74
N ASP A 56 17.67 15.04 -8.50
CA ASP A 56 18.31 16.33 -8.19
C ASP A 56 19.65 16.51 -8.90
N GLY A 57 20.43 15.43 -9.06
CA GLY A 57 21.69 15.49 -9.80
C GLY A 57 21.50 15.92 -11.26
N ALA A 58 20.56 15.29 -11.97
CA ALA A 58 20.26 15.62 -13.37
C ALA A 58 19.60 17.00 -13.52
N HIS A 59 18.77 17.39 -12.54
CA HIS A 59 18.18 18.72 -12.48
C HIS A 59 19.25 19.80 -12.31
N HIS A 60 20.10 19.66 -11.29
CA HIS A 60 21.18 20.60 -11.01
C HIS A 60 22.19 20.69 -12.16
N GLU A 61 22.50 19.58 -12.83
CA GLU A 61 23.47 19.56 -13.93
C GLU A 61 23.12 20.55 -15.04
N ILE A 62 21.87 20.54 -15.51
CA ILE A 62 21.40 21.43 -16.58
C ILE A 62 21.32 22.88 -16.11
N LEU A 63 20.82 23.12 -14.89
CA LEU A 63 20.75 24.47 -14.34
C LEU A 63 22.13 25.09 -14.16
N ASP A 64 23.09 24.31 -13.67
CA ASP A 64 24.46 24.72 -13.47
C ASP A 64 25.15 25.00 -14.82
N LEU A 65 24.92 24.16 -15.83
CA LEU A 65 25.41 24.41 -17.19
C LEU A 65 24.81 25.69 -17.80
N ASN A 66 23.51 25.90 -17.63
CA ASN A 66 22.82 27.11 -18.11
C ASN A 66 23.40 28.38 -17.46
N MET A 67 23.57 28.37 -16.13
CA MET A 67 24.17 29.48 -15.40
C MET A 67 25.63 29.73 -15.82
N SER A 68 26.39 28.66 -16.06
CA SER A 68 27.78 28.75 -16.55
C SER A 68 27.88 29.40 -17.93
N LEU A 69 26.93 29.09 -18.83
CA LEU A 69 26.83 29.71 -20.17
C LEU A 69 26.28 31.14 -20.16
N ALA A 70 25.58 31.54 -19.08
CA ALA A 70 25.08 32.90 -18.94
C ALA A 70 26.19 33.91 -18.60
N GLY A 71 27.25 33.47 -17.92
CA GLY A 71 28.43 34.27 -17.57
C GLY A 71 28.30 35.05 -16.25
N GLU A 72 29.38 35.68 -15.84
CA GLU A 72 29.51 36.33 -14.52
C GLU A 72 28.53 37.48 -14.29
N ASN A 73 28.27 38.30 -15.32
CA ASN A 73 27.34 39.43 -15.22
C ASN A 73 25.91 38.99 -14.87
N TRP A 74 25.48 37.81 -15.33
CA TRP A 74 24.16 37.29 -14.97
C TRP A 74 24.18 36.67 -13.56
N ARG A 75 25.23 35.92 -13.23
CA ARG A 75 25.37 35.29 -11.91
C ARG A 75 25.40 36.32 -10.77
N SER A 76 26.07 37.45 -10.96
CA SER A 76 26.18 38.51 -9.94
C SER A 76 24.85 39.19 -9.60
N VAL A 77 23.82 39.05 -10.45
CA VAL A 77 22.45 39.52 -10.16
C VAL A 77 21.90 38.89 -8.87
N PHE A 78 22.27 37.64 -8.61
CA PHE A 78 21.79 36.84 -7.47
C PHE A 78 22.65 36.97 -6.21
N GLU A 79 23.81 37.62 -6.30
CA GLU A 79 24.66 37.90 -5.15
C GLU A 79 24.19 39.18 -4.43
N GLU A 80 24.18 39.16 -3.10
CA GLU A 80 23.78 40.31 -2.29
C GLU A 80 24.82 41.42 -2.41
N SER A 81 24.35 42.62 -2.76
CA SER A 81 25.22 43.80 -2.91
C SER A 81 25.90 44.13 -1.59
N GLY A 82 27.23 44.23 -1.59
CA GLY A 82 28.01 44.52 -0.38
C GLY A 82 28.27 43.31 0.53
N LYS A 83 27.77 42.11 0.17
CA LYS A 83 28.03 40.86 0.91
C LYS A 83 28.41 39.72 -0.04
N LYS A 84 29.67 39.73 -0.49
CA LYS A 84 30.22 38.69 -1.38
C LYS A 84 30.00 37.29 -0.78
N GLY A 85 29.60 36.35 -1.61
CA GLY A 85 29.29 34.97 -1.25
C GLY A 85 27.88 34.74 -0.71
N THR A 86 27.05 35.77 -0.60
CA THR A 86 25.69 35.67 -0.07
C THR A 86 24.67 35.67 -1.20
N TYR A 87 23.80 34.65 -1.25
CA TYR A 87 22.81 34.45 -2.31
C TYR A 87 21.40 34.32 -1.71
N PRO A 88 20.62 35.42 -1.65
CA PRO A 88 19.32 35.42 -0.99
C PRO A 88 18.29 34.56 -1.73
N ALA A 89 17.55 33.74 -0.99
CA ALA A 89 16.46 32.92 -1.55
C ALA A 89 15.22 33.76 -1.94
N ALA A 90 15.06 34.95 -1.37
CA ALA A 90 13.99 35.88 -1.69
C ALA A 90 14.45 36.91 -2.72
N LYS A 91 13.55 37.25 -3.66
CA LYS A 91 13.83 38.25 -4.70
C LYS A 91 13.96 39.65 -4.07
N PRO A 92 15.07 40.37 -4.30
CA PRO A 92 15.25 41.74 -3.83
C PRO A 92 14.22 42.71 -4.40
N GLN A 93 13.87 43.74 -3.61
CA GLN A 93 12.88 44.75 -4.00
C GLN A 93 13.26 45.53 -5.26
N ARG A 94 14.57 45.69 -5.55
CA ARG A 94 15.05 46.33 -6.79
C ARG A 94 14.59 45.62 -8.07
N TYR A 95 14.14 44.36 -7.99
CA TYR A 95 13.60 43.58 -9.11
C TYR A 95 12.09 43.35 -8.99
N GLU A 96 11.38 44.08 -8.12
CA GLU A 96 9.95 43.89 -7.84
C GLU A 96 9.08 43.92 -9.10
N THR A 97 9.43 44.76 -10.08
CA THR A 97 8.69 44.93 -11.34
C THR A 97 8.82 43.74 -12.29
N ILE A 98 9.83 42.89 -12.11
CA ILE A 98 10.10 41.72 -12.96
C ILE A 98 9.36 40.51 -12.38
N LYS A 99 8.08 40.35 -12.75
CA LYS A 99 7.20 39.33 -12.16
C LYS A 99 7.55 37.89 -12.56
N ASP A 100 8.10 37.68 -13.75
CA ASP A 100 8.45 36.31 -14.19
C ASP A 100 9.61 35.69 -13.38
N TRP A 101 10.35 36.52 -12.63
CA TRP A 101 11.42 36.05 -11.75
C TRP A 101 10.90 35.54 -10.41
N ASP A 102 9.66 35.86 -10.01
CA ASP A 102 9.15 35.53 -8.67
C ASP A 102 9.20 34.02 -8.38
N THR A 103 8.81 33.20 -9.36
CA THR A 103 8.80 31.74 -9.23
C THR A 103 10.15 31.09 -9.50
N LYS A 104 11.09 31.81 -10.12
CA LYS A 104 12.39 31.28 -10.58
C LYS A 104 13.56 31.70 -9.68
N TRP A 105 13.40 32.82 -8.97
CA TRP A 105 14.48 33.46 -8.22
C TRP A 105 15.15 32.52 -7.23
N LYS A 106 14.37 31.79 -6.43
CA LYS A 106 14.89 30.87 -5.43
C LYS A 106 15.80 29.80 -6.04
N GLU A 107 15.41 29.26 -7.19
CA GLU A 107 16.18 28.23 -7.90
C GLU A 107 17.45 28.81 -8.55
N TRP A 108 17.32 29.96 -9.21
CA TRP A 108 18.47 30.64 -9.82
C TRP A 108 19.48 31.10 -8.78
N SER A 109 19.02 31.62 -7.65
CA SER A 109 19.87 32.04 -6.53
C SER A 109 20.64 30.86 -5.93
N LYS A 110 19.97 29.71 -5.70
CA LYS A 110 20.65 28.47 -5.27
C LYS A 110 21.66 27.98 -6.31
N THR A 111 21.33 28.07 -7.60
CA THR A 111 22.23 27.68 -8.70
C THR A 111 23.46 28.58 -8.75
N ALA A 112 23.26 29.90 -8.61
CA ALA A 112 24.36 30.87 -8.52
C ALA A 112 25.24 30.61 -7.29
N GLN A 113 24.64 30.23 -6.16
CA GLN A 113 25.36 29.85 -4.94
C GLN A 113 26.21 28.58 -5.13
N ARG A 114 25.71 27.57 -5.84
CA ARG A 114 26.50 26.36 -6.19
C ARG A 114 27.71 26.71 -7.07
N LEU A 115 27.57 27.72 -7.92
CA LEU A 115 28.60 28.21 -8.84
C LEU A 115 29.26 29.52 -8.36
N LYS A 116 29.36 29.72 -7.05
CA LYS A 116 29.93 30.94 -6.47
C LYS A 116 31.41 31.14 -6.83
N ASP A 117 32.13 30.04 -7.04
CA ASP A 117 33.56 30.02 -7.35
C ASP A 117 33.80 29.97 -8.86
N ALA A 118 34.71 30.81 -9.36
CA ALA A 118 35.01 30.89 -10.80
C ALA A 118 35.54 29.56 -11.36
N ASP A 119 36.25 28.78 -10.54
CA ASP A 119 36.73 27.44 -10.89
C ASP A 119 35.59 26.47 -11.17
N GLY A 120 34.46 26.57 -10.45
CA GLY A 120 33.30 25.72 -10.66
C GLY A 120 32.64 25.95 -12.03
N ILE A 121 32.58 27.21 -12.49
CA ILE A 121 32.09 27.56 -13.82
C ILE A 121 33.03 27.02 -14.90
N GLN A 122 34.34 27.25 -14.74
CA GLN A 122 35.34 26.78 -15.70
C GLN A 122 35.34 25.25 -15.78
N GLN A 123 35.21 24.57 -14.65
CA GLN A 123 35.11 23.12 -14.62
C GLN A 123 33.85 22.64 -15.33
N LYS A 124 32.68 23.24 -15.07
CA LYS A 124 31.44 22.87 -15.77
C LYS A 124 31.56 23.05 -17.29
N LEU A 125 32.16 24.15 -17.76
CA LEU A 125 32.41 24.34 -19.18
C LEU A 125 33.45 23.36 -19.74
N LYS A 126 34.43 22.90 -18.94
CA LYS A 126 35.40 21.87 -19.34
C LYS A 126 34.74 20.50 -19.47
N ASP A 127 33.91 20.11 -18.51
CA ASP A 127 33.20 18.83 -18.47
C ASP A 127 32.34 18.63 -19.73
N HIS A 128 31.74 19.72 -20.22
CA HIS A 128 30.94 19.74 -21.44
C HIS A 128 31.73 20.11 -22.70
N LYS A 129 33.08 20.19 -22.65
CA LYS A 129 33.95 20.54 -23.78
C LYS A 129 33.63 21.90 -24.44
N LEU A 130 33.10 22.84 -23.66
CA LEU A 130 32.73 24.19 -24.08
C LEU A 130 33.82 25.24 -23.81
N HIS A 131 34.74 24.99 -22.87
CA HIS A 131 35.76 25.95 -22.43
C HIS A 131 36.66 26.53 -23.53
N SER A 132 36.95 25.76 -24.59
CA SER A 132 37.82 26.16 -25.69
C SER A 132 37.05 26.49 -26.98
N ARG A 133 35.73 26.66 -26.91
CA ARG A 133 34.86 26.85 -28.08
C ARG A 133 34.70 28.33 -28.45
N THR A 134 34.35 28.58 -29.70
CA THR A 134 34.12 29.94 -30.22
C THR A 134 32.88 30.57 -29.58
N VAL A 135 32.79 31.90 -29.64
CA VAL A 135 31.62 32.66 -29.16
C VAL A 135 30.34 32.19 -29.85
N GLN A 136 30.39 31.87 -31.15
CA GLN A 136 29.25 31.34 -31.89
C GLN A 136 28.80 29.98 -31.35
N HIS A 137 29.72 29.05 -31.06
CA HIS A 137 29.37 27.76 -30.44
C HIS A 137 28.72 27.94 -29.07
N LEU A 138 29.29 28.82 -28.24
CA LEU A 138 28.74 29.12 -26.92
C LEU A 138 27.35 29.73 -27.00
N ALA A 139 27.08 30.59 -27.99
CA ALA A 139 25.75 31.18 -28.21
C ALA A 139 24.71 30.12 -28.62
N VAL A 140 25.07 29.19 -29.51
CA VAL A 140 24.19 28.08 -29.92
C VAL A 140 23.93 27.13 -28.76
N ALA A 141 24.98 26.72 -28.03
CA ALA A 141 24.86 25.89 -26.83
C ALA A 141 23.98 26.56 -25.77
N LYS A 142 24.19 27.85 -25.49
CA LYS A 142 23.39 28.63 -24.54
C LYS A 142 21.91 28.61 -24.88
N LYS A 143 21.53 28.76 -26.15
CA LYS A 143 20.12 28.74 -26.56
C LYS A 143 19.47 27.38 -26.30
N ALA A 144 20.14 26.28 -26.64
CA ALA A 144 19.60 24.93 -26.42
C ALA A 144 19.55 24.57 -24.94
N VAL A 145 20.62 24.85 -24.19
CA VAL A 145 20.68 24.59 -22.75
C VAL A 145 19.64 25.43 -21.99
N LEU A 146 19.38 26.68 -22.41
CA LEU A 146 18.33 27.50 -21.82
C LEU A 146 16.94 26.88 -21.97
N GLN A 147 16.63 26.30 -23.13
CA GLN A 147 15.36 25.61 -23.36
C GLN A 147 15.22 24.36 -22.48
N LEU A 148 16.29 23.56 -22.38
CA LEU A 148 16.32 22.37 -21.53
C LEU A 148 16.26 22.73 -20.04
N ALA A 149 16.85 23.85 -19.64
CA ALA A 149 16.77 24.35 -18.26
C ALA A 149 15.35 24.78 -17.89
N ASP A 150 14.62 25.47 -18.79
CA ASP A 150 13.21 25.81 -18.56
C ASP A 150 12.32 24.55 -18.49
N GLU A 151 12.59 23.54 -19.32
CA GLU A 151 11.93 22.24 -19.24
C GLU A 151 12.23 21.52 -17.91
N GLN A 152 13.49 21.55 -17.45
CA GLN A 152 13.90 20.99 -16.16
C GLN A 152 13.16 21.62 -14.99
N SER A 153 13.11 22.95 -14.90
CA SER A 153 12.40 23.63 -13.81
C SER A 153 10.91 23.27 -13.79
N LYS A 154 10.28 23.10 -14.97
CA LYS A 154 8.87 22.66 -15.05
C LYS A 154 8.67 21.23 -14.56
N LEU A 155 9.54 20.32 -14.99
CA LEU A 155 9.51 18.92 -14.57
C LEU A 155 9.79 18.77 -13.07
N ALA A 156 10.79 19.48 -12.53
CA ALA A 156 11.08 19.49 -11.10
C ALA A 156 9.91 20.04 -10.28
N ALA A 157 9.25 21.11 -10.74
CA ALA A 157 8.04 21.61 -10.10
C ALA A 157 6.86 20.62 -10.17
N GLU A 158 6.74 19.87 -11.28
CA GLU A 158 5.74 18.81 -11.40
C GLU A 158 6.03 17.65 -10.45
N LEU A 159 7.29 17.22 -10.34
CA LEU A 159 7.71 16.19 -9.38
C LEU A 159 7.41 16.64 -7.94
N GLN A 160 7.75 17.87 -7.58
CA GLN A 160 7.43 18.41 -6.26
C GLN A 160 5.93 18.41 -5.99
N ARG A 161 5.09 18.79 -6.96
CA ARG A 161 3.63 18.72 -6.82
C ARG A 161 3.13 17.30 -6.58
N ILE A 162 3.75 16.30 -7.22
CA ILE A 162 3.44 14.88 -7.01
C ILE A 162 3.81 14.47 -5.58
N GLU A 163 5.01 14.82 -5.11
CA GLU A 163 5.47 14.54 -3.75
C GLU A 163 4.57 15.21 -2.69
N ASP A 164 4.13 16.44 -2.95
CA ASP A 164 3.25 17.21 -2.06
C ASP A 164 1.86 16.60 -1.90
N THR A 165 1.43 15.72 -2.83
CA THR A 165 0.18 14.96 -2.66
C THR A 165 0.21 13.99 -1.48
N LYS A 166 1.41 13.64 -0.99
CA LYS A 166 1.64 12.67 0.10
C LYS A 166 0.99 11.30 -0.14
N LYS A 167 0.82 10.94 -1.42
CA LYS A 167 0.25 9.65 -1.84
C LYS A 167 1.30 8.53 -1.89
N ILE A 168 2.59 8.87 -1.91
CA ILE A 168 3.67 7.88 -1.77
C ILE A 168 3.77 7.49 -0.30
N LEU A 169 3.19 6.33 0.03
CA LEU A 169 3.29 5.74 1.35
C LEU A 169 4.70 5.20 1.67
N THR A 170 5.10 5.34 2.93
CA THR A 170 6.25 4.62 3.50
C THR A 170 5.85 3.20 3.92
N ASN A 171 6.84 2.32 4.11
CA ASN A 171 6.59 0.98 4.66
C ASN A 171 5.99 1.04 6.08
N ASP A 172 6.35 2.03 6.89
CA ASP A 172 5.78 2.20 8.23
C ASP A 172 4.31 2.64 8.18
N GLN A 173 3.95 3.54 7.25
CA GLN A 173 2.56 3.91 7.02
C GLN A 173 1.73 2.71 6.53
N LEU A 174 2.30 1.87 5.67
CA LEU A 174 1.65 0.63 5.24
C LEU A 174 1.49 -0.35 6.41
N LYS A 175 2.54 -0.55 7.23
CA LYS A 175 2.50 -1.38 8.44
C LYS A 175 1.35 -0.92 9.34
N ALA A 176 1.28 0.36 9.67
CA ALA A 176 0.26 0.90 10.56
C ALA A 176 -1.16 0.66 10.03
N LYS A 177 -1.39 0.89 8.73
CA LYS A 177 -2.68 0.62 8.08
C LYS A 177 -3.06 -0.86 8.14
N ILE A 178 -2.14 -1.76 7.76
CA ILE A 178 -2.38 -3.21 7.78
C ILE A 178 -2.62 -3.68 9.20
N ASN A 179 -1.74 -3.35 10.15
CA ASN A 179 -1.89 -3.75 11.54
C ASN A 179 -3.22 -3.28 12.13
N THR A 180 -3.65 -2.05 11.83
CA THR A 180 -4.96 -1.55 12.27
C THR A 180 -6.11 -2.38 11.69
N ALA A 181 -6.06 -2.78 10.41
CA ALA A 181 -7.09 -3.66 9.84
C ALA A 181 -7.08 -5.09 10.43
N LEU A 182 -5.89 -5.59 10.78
CA LEU A 182 -5.71 -6.94 11.32
C LEU A 182 -6.04 -7.04 12.82
N TYR A 183 -5.71 -6.02 13.60
CA TYR A 183 -5.66 -6.05 15.06
C TYR A 183 -6.35 -4.86 15.74
N GLY A 184 -6.77 -3.85 14.98
CA GLY A 184 -7.46 -2.65 15.49
C GLY A 184 -6.54 -1.54 15.98
N GLU A 185 -5.22 -1.78 15.97
CA GLU A 185 -4.19 -0.82 16.31
C GLU A 185 -2.87 -1.15 15.59
N ASP A 186 -1.96 -0.17 15.50
CA ASP A 186 -0.60 -0.43 15.03
C ASP A 186 0.25 -1.08 16.13
N VAL A 187 0.18 -2.40 16.21
CA VAL A 187 0.97 -3.17 17.18
C VAL A 187 2.47 -3.19 16.82
N ASP A 188 3.33 -3.06 17.83
CA ASP A 188 4.78 -3.27 17.68
C ASP A 188 5.12 -4.76 17.54
N THR A 189 4.36 -5.61 18.23
CA THR A 189 4.51 -7.06 18.21
C THR A 189 3.14 -7.73 18.17
N GLU A 190 3.04 -8.80 17.38
CA GLU A 190 1.82 -9.59 17.30
C GLU A 190 1.58 -10.45 18.56
N ASN A 191 2.54 -10.49 19.50
CA ASN A 191 2.45 -11.24 20.76
C ASN A 191 1.56 -10.59 21.85
N THR A 192 1.28 -9.29 21.70
CA THR A 192 0.51 -8.52 22.66
C THR A 192 -0.61 -7.81 21.92
N LEU A 193 -1.79 -8.41 21.92
CA LEU A 193 -2.99 -7.86 21.31
C LEU A 193 -3.94 -7.36 22.40
N THR A 194 -4.47 -6.16 22.21
CA THR A 194 -5.49 -5.60 23.11
C THR A 194 -6.87 -6.10 22.68
N PRO A 195 -7.60 -6.90 23.51
CA PRO A 195 -8.87 -7.47 23.09
C PRO A 195 -9.92 -6.44 22.65
N THR A 196 -9.96 -5.28 23.31
CA THR A 196 -10.87 -4.16 23.00
C THR A 196 -10.45 -3.32 21.80
N LYS A 197 -9.33 -3.66 21.15
CA LYS A 197 -8.92 -3.14 19.85
C LYS A 197 -9.22 -4.16 18.76
N VAL A 198 -8.95 -5.43 19.03
CA VAL A 198 -9.25 -6.54 18.10
C VAL A 198 -10.76 -6.63 17.85
N PHE A 199 -11.56 -6.59 18.91
CA PHE A 199 -13.02 -6.42 18.84
C PHE A 199 -13.39 -4.97 19.14
N ASP A 200 -14.62 -4.58 18.81
CA ASP A 200 -15.23 -3.37 19.36
C ASP A 200 -15.13 -3.37 20.90
N ALA A 201 -14.78 -2.22 21.48
CA ALA A 201 -14.53 -2.06 22.91
C ALA A 201 -15.75 -2.43 23.78
N THR A 202 -16.95 -2.33 23.22
CA THR A 202 -18.18 -2.74 23.90
C THR A 202 -18.41 -4.24 23.76
N THR A 203 -18.25 -4.96 24.86
CA THR A 203 -18.45 -6.41 24.93
C THR A 203 -19.93 -6.76 24.84
N SER A 204 -20.28 -7.80 24.10
CA SER A 204 -21.62 -8.42 24.22
C SER A 204 -21.70 -9.30 25.48
N SER A 205 -22.93 -9.61 25.89
CA SER A 205 -23.22 -10.57 26.99
C SER A 205 -22.92 -12.03 26.63
N ASP A 206 -22.79 -12.32 25.33
CA ASP A 206 -22.54 -13.64 24.79
C ASP A 206 -21.68 -13.59 23.51
N ARG A 207 -21.22 -14.76 23.06
CA ARG A 207 -20.47 -14.90 21.80
C ARG A 207 -21.30 -14.52 20.58
N LYS A 208 -22.58 -14.86 20.58
CA LYS A 208 -23.52 -14.52 19.51
C LYS A 208 -23.49 -13.02 19.23
N GLY A 209 -23.69 -12.17 20.23
CA GLY A 209 -23.70 -10.72 20.02
C GLY A 209 -22.31 -10.11 19.72
N ASN A 210 -21.23 -10.88 19.85
CA ASN A 210 -19.92 -10.50 19.34
C ASN A 210 -19.71 -10.92 17.87
N CYS A 211 -20.20 -12.10 17.45
CA CYS A 211 -19.93 -12.70 16.13
C CYS A 211 -21.08 -12.55 15.11
N ASP A 212 -22.29 -12.24 15.57
CA ASP A 212 -23.46 -11.89 14.75
C ASP A 212 -23.66 -10.37 14.74
N GLY A 213 -24.15 -9.81 13.64
CA GLY A 213 -24.59 -8.43 13.58
C GLY A 213 -24.84 -7.95 12.17
N THR A 214 -24.88 -6.64 11.97
CA THR A 214 -24.92 -6.03 10.64
C THR A 214 -23.51 -5.77 10.11
N ALA A 215 -23.35 -5.56 8.81
CA ALA A 215 -22.06 -5.29 8.16
C ALA A 215 -21.24 -4.20 8.88
N LYS A 216 -21.93 -3.16 9.37
CA LYS A 216 -21.34 -2.02 10.10
C LYS A 216 -21.53 -2.07 11.61
N GLY A 217 -22.50 -2.82 12.12
CA GLY A 217 -22.82 -2.91 13.55
C GLY A 217 -22.18 -4.09 14.28
N ASN A 218 -21.67 -5.10 13.56
CA ASN A 218 -21.01 -6.26 14.16
C ASN A 218 -19.75 -5.84 14.94
N LYS A 219 -19.50 -6.48 16.09
CA LYS A 219 -18.36 -6.19 16.99
C LYS A 219 -17.02 -6.69 16.44
N VAL A 220 -17.05 -7.58 15.45
CA VAL A 220 -15.88 -8.04 14.71
C VAL A 220 -15.45 -6.96 13.72
N LYS A 221 -14.46 -6.17 14.14
CA LYS A 221 -13.90 -5.05 13.35
C LYS A 221 -12.58 -5.37 12.66
N THR A 222 -11.97 -6.51 12.97
CA THR A 222 -10.63 -6.87 12.51
C THR A 222 -10.57 -8.30 12.00
N VAL A 223 -9.53 -8.60 11.22
CA VAL A 223 -9.28 -9.96 10.70
C VAL A 223 -8.98 -10.93 11.84
N MET A 224 -8.28 -10.49 12.89
CA MET A 224 -8.01 -11.34 14.05
C MET A 224 -9.31 -11.68 14.80
N ALA A 225 -10.23 -10.72 14.98
CA ALA A 225 -11.54 -11.00 15.57
C ALA A 225 -12.35 -12.00 14.74
N ALA A 226 -12.25 -11.92 13.41
CA ALA A 226 -12.86 -12.90 12.52
C ALA A 226 -12.32 -14.31 12.76
N LEU A 227 -10.98 -14.46 12.84
CA LEU A 227 -10.35 -15.74 13.14
C LEU A 227 -10.79 -16.28 14.50
N VAL A 228 -10.92 -15.42 15.52
CA VAL A 228 -11.41 -15.83 16.85
C VAL A 228 -12.82 -16.39 16.77
N CYS A 229 -13.76 -15.72 16.09
CA CYS A 229 -15.13 -16.22 15.99
C CYS A 229 -15.24 -17.58 15.27
N LEU A 230 -14.37 -17.84 14.29
CA LEU A 230 -14.32 -19.09 13.54
C LEU A 230 -13.63 -20.25 14.28
N CYS A 231 -12.71 -19.94 15.20
CA CYS A 231 -11.78 -20.95 15.72
C CYS A 231 -11.85 -21.15 17.23
N ALA A 232 -12.18 -20.12 18.00
CA ALA A 232 -12.32 -20.26 19.44
C ALA A 232 -13.59 -21.05 19.75
N GLU A 233 -13.48 -21.94 20.73
CA GLU A 233 -14.61 -22.68 21.27
C GLU A 233 -15.25 -21.94 22.45
N ASP A 234 -16.56 -22.11 22.66
CA ASP A 234 -17.20 -21.64 23.90
C ASP A 234 -16.76 -22.49 25.10
N SER A 235 -16.55 -21.85 26.26
CA SER A 235 -16.10 -22.56 27.47
C SER A 235 -17.09 -23.59 28.03
N SER A 236 -18.36 -23.55 27.63
CA SER A 236 -19.42 -24.36 28.24
C SER A 236 -19.80 -25.58 27.41
N ASN A 237 -19.71 -25.47 26.08
CA ASN A 237 -20.22 -26.44 25.11
C ASN A 237 -19.56 -26.30 23.73
N GLY A 238 -18.32 -25.81 23.72
CA GLY A 238 -17.50 -25.62 22.53
C GLY A 238 -16.96 -26.91 21.94
N LEU A 239 -16.50 -26.80 20.69
CA LEU A 239 -15.71 -27.84 20.02
C LEU A 239 -14.34 -27.27 19.64
N ASP A 240 -13.30 -27.85 20.21
CA ASP A 240 -11.93 -27.54 19.83
C ASP A 240 -11.59 -28.06 18.43
N GLY A 241 -10.63 -27.40 17.79
CA GLY A 241 -10.06 -27.85 16.54
C GLY A 241 -10.92 -27.60 15.30
N ALA A 242 -11.96 -26.76 15.35
CA ALA A 242 -12.76 -26.40 14.18
C ALA A 242 -11.90 -25.85 13.02
N CYS A 243 -10.90 -25.03 13.32
CA CYS A 243 -9.99 -24.47 12.32
C CYS A 243 -8.79 -25.37 11.98
N SER A 244 -8.48 -26.36 12.81
CA SER A 244 -7.46 -27.36 12.51
C SER A 244 -7.60 -28.51 13.50
N LYS A 245 -7.56 -29.75 13.01
CA LYS A 245 -7.56 -30.95 13.86
C LYS A 245 -6.34 -31.06 14.78
N GLN A 246 -5.32 -30.25 14.54
CA GLN A 246 -4.09 -30.18 15.33
C GLN A 246 -4.08 -28.97 16.27
N LEU A 247 -5.11 -28.13 16.23
CA LEU A 247 -5.27 -27.04 17.18
C LEU A 247 -5.78 -27.62 18.49
N THR A 248 -5.07 -27.33 19.57
CA THR A 248 -5.54 -27.57 20.94
C THR A 248 -5.44 -26.28 21.71
N LEU A 249 -6.57 -25.71 22.08
CA LEU A 249 -6.62 -24.46 22.84
C LEU A 249 -6.43 -24.75 24.34
N THR A 250 -5.51 -24.04 24.99
CA THR A 250 -5.37 -24.15 26.46
C THR A 250 -6.30 -23.20 27.19
N ASN A 251 -6.84 -22.21 26.47
CA ASN A 251 -7.78 -21.22 26.98
C ASN A 251 -9.03 -21.19 26.09
N GLN A 252 -10.20 -21.37 26.71
CA GLN A 252 -11.48 -21.24 26.02
C GLN A 252 -11.98 -19.79 26.06
N TRP A 253 -12.95 -19.44 25.21
CA TRP A 253 -13.60 -18.14 25.27
C TRP A 253 -14.84 -18.19 26.15
N THR A 254 -14.78 -17.55 27.32
CA THR A 254 -15.96 -17.33 28.18
C THR A 254 -16.95 -16.37 27.50
N SER A 255 -18.22 -16.77 27.41
CA SER A 255 -19.19 -16.11 26.53
C SER A 255 -19.44 -14.63 26.85
N ASN A 256 -19.32 -14.21 28.11
CA ASN A 256 -19.65 -12.87 28.60
C ASN A 256 -18.45 -11.92 28.75
N SER A 257 -17.29 -12.26 28.16
CA SER A 257 -16.09 -11.42 28.16
C SER A 257 -15.51 -11.27 26.75
N GLN A 258 -14.56 -10.35 26.56
CA GLN A 258 -13.70 -10.43 25.39
C GLN A 258 -12.79 -11.67 25.47
N PRO A 259 -12.31 -12.21 24.34
CA PRO A 259 -11.32 -13.26 24.34
C PRO A 259 -10.01 -12.74 24.94
N SER A 260 -9.29 -13.59 25.65
CA SER A 260 -8.00 -13.22 26.25
C SER A 260 -6.93 -13.03 25.16
N ASN A 261 -5.87 -12.25 25.47
CA ASN A 261 -4.69 -12.20 24.60
C ASN A 261 -4.09 -13.60 24.41
N VAL A 262 -4.07 -14.45 25.45
CA VAL A 262 -3.52 -15.80 25.37
C VAL A 262 -4.23 -16.64 24.29
N LEU A 263 -5.57 -16.66 24.31
CA LEU A 263 -6.37 -17.33 23.27
C LEU A 263 -6.07 -16.77 21.88
N MET A 264 -6.04 -15.44 21.73
CA MET A 264 -5.70 -14.83 20.45
C MET A 264 -4.29 -15.21 19.96
N GLN A 265 -3.31 -15.37 20.86
CA GLN A 265 -1.97 -15.84 20.51
C GLN A 265 -1.95 -17.29 20.06
N GLU A 266 -2.70 -18.17 20.72
CA GLU A 266 -2.83 -19.57 20.30
C GLU A 266 -3.41 -19.67 18.89
N LEU A 267 -4.45 -18.88 18.60
CA LEU A 267 -5.04 -18.81 17.27
C LEU A 267 -4.11 -18.17 16.24
N ARG A 268 -3.39 -17.11 16.61
CA ARG A 268 -2.43 -16.46 15.69
C ARG A 268 -1.32 -17.42 15.26
N LYS A 269 -0.91 -18.37 16.11
CA LYS A 269 0.08 -19.42 15.81
C LYS A 269 -0.39 -20.43 14.76
N LEU A 270 -1.69 -20.53 14.49
CA LEU A 270 -2.22 -21.33 13.37
C LEU A 270 -1.67 -20.82 12.03
N CYS A 271 -1.45 -19.51 11.93
CA CYS A 271 -1.07 -18.86 10.68
C CYS A 271 0.44 -18.85 10.49
N PRO A 272 0.94 -19.27 9.31
CA PRO A 272 2.38 -19.35 9.05
C PRO A 272 3.04 -17.98 9.10
N LYS A 273 4.28 -17.95 9.58
CA LYS A 273 5.12 -16.76 9.45
C LYS A 273 5.52 -16.60 7.98
N SER A 274 5.36 -15.40 7.46
CA SER A 274 5.82 -15.03 6.11
C SER A 274 7.07 -14.17 6.19
N ALA A 275 7.98 -14.33 5.23
CA ALA A 275 9.08 -13.42 5.04
C ALA A 275 8.57 -12.07 4.49
N PRO A 276 9.27 -10.95 4.76
CA PRO A 276 8.92 -9.67 4.17
C PRO A 276 8.89 -9.74 2.64
N LYS A 277 7.83 -9.21 2.03
CA LYS A 277 7.64 -9.23 0.57
C LYS A 277 6.89 -7.99 0.10
N THR A 278 7.17 -7.57 -1.12
CA THR A 278 6.40 -6.52 -1.79
C THR A 278 4.93 -6.89 -1.88
N LEU A 279 4.07 -5.95 -1.49
CA LEU A 279 2.62 -6.04 -1.60
C LEU A 279 2.16 -5.03 -2.65
N THR A 280 1.43 -5.51 -3.65
CA THR A 280 0.79 -4.67 -4.67
C THR A 280 -0.72 -4.61 -4.43
N ALA A 281 -1.38 -3.61 -5.04
CA ALA A 281 -2.83 -3.47 -4.98
C ALA A 281 -3.54 -4.74 -5.51
N ASP A 282 -3.09 -5.25 -6.67
CA ASP A 282 -3.64 -6.47 -7.28
C ASP A 282 -3.46 -7.70 -6.40
N ARG A 283 -2.29 -7.84 -5.76
CA ARG A 283 -2.04 -8.98 -4.86
C ARG A 283 -2.97 -8.93 -3.66
N LEU A 284 -3.12 -7.77 -3.03
CA LEU A 284 -4.04 -7.61 -1.90
C LEU A 284 -5.49 -7.83 -2.33
N ALA A 285 -5.91 -7.31 -3.49
CA ALA A 285 -7.24 -7.56 -4.04
C ALA A 285 -7.51 -9.05 -4.28
N GLY A 286 -6.51 -9.81 -4.77
CA GLY A 286 -6.60 -11.26 -4.93
C GLY A 286 -6.79 -11.99 -3.59
N ILE A 287 -6.01 -11.63 -2.56
CA ILE A 287 -6.14 -12.19 -1.20
C ILE A 287 -7.54 -11.88 -0.61
N ILE A 288 -8.04 -10.65 -0.80
CA ILE A 288 -9.39 -10.28 -0.35
C ILE A 288 -10.46 -11.06 -1.12
N SER A 289 -10.29 -11.25 -2.43
CA SER A 289 -11.21 -12.06 -3.24
C SER A 289 -11.23 -13.52 -2.78
N ASN A 290 -10.09 -14.06 -2.35
CA ASN A 290 -9.99 -15.41 -1.80
C ASN A 290 -10.90 -15.54 -0.58
N ILE A 291 -10.75 -14.71 0.45
CA ILE A 291 -11.62 -14.81 1.64
C ILE A 291 -13.10 -14.52 1.33
N LYS A 292 -13.39 -13.62 0.38
CA LYS A 292 -14.77 -13.34 -0.05
C LYS A 292 -15.48 -14.57 -0.60
N ALA A 293 -14.75 -15.47 -1.25
CA ALA A 293 -15.30 -16.71 -1.79
C ALA A 293 -15.77 -17.71 -0.72
N HIS A 294 -15.34 -17.54 0.54
CA HIS A 294 -15.76 -18.38 1.67
C HIS A 294 -17.05 -17.89 2.34
N PHE A 295 -17.57 -16.71 1.96
CA PHE A 295 -18.86 -16.26 2.46
C PHE A 295 -20.00 -17.00 1.75
N ILE A 296 -20.93 -17.54 2.53
CA ILE A 296 -22.09 -18.28 2.04
C ILE A 296 -23.36 -17.57 2.46
N GLY A 297 -24.25 -17.35 1.50
CA GLY A 297 -25.58 -16.83 1.77
C GLY A 297 -26.45 -17.86 2.48
N VAL A 298 -27.15 -17.42 3.52
CA VAL A 298 -28.26 -18.13 4.16
C VAL A 298 -29.53 -17.28 3.99
N PRO A 299 -30.75 -17.79 4.24
CA PRO A 299 -31.99 -17.13 3.81
C PRO A 299 -32.12 -15.64 4.18
N THR A 300 -31.59 -15.22 5.32
CA THR A 300 -31.68 -13.83 5.83
C THR A 300 -30.34 -13.26 6.27
N ALA A 301 -29.21 -13.85 5.85
CA ALA A 301 -27.89 -13.40 6.25
C ALA A 301 -26.80 -13.92 5.31
N THR A 302 -25.57 -13.50 5.52
CA THR A 302 -24.38 -14.12 4.95
C THR A 302 -23.47 -14.54 6.09
N VAL A 303 -22.85 -15.72 5.95
CA VAL A 303 -22.04 -16.35 6.98
C VAL A 303 -20.64 -16.62 6.47
N LEU A 304 -19.64 -16.47 7.34
CA LEU A 304 -18.27 -16.94 7.13
C LEU A 304 -17.95 -18.03 8.16
N GLY A 305 -17.53 -19.21 7.70
CA GLY A 305 -17.32 -20.38 8.56
C GLY A 305 -18.56 -21.27 8.72
N LYS A 306 -18.43 -22.33 9.52
CA LYS A 306 -19.44 -23.36 9.68
C LYS A 306 -20.57 -22.91 10.62
N LEU A 307 -21.76 -22.85 10.05
CA LEU A 307 -23.05 -22.80 10.74
C LEU A 307 -23.73 -24.18 10.60
N ASP A 308 -24.22 -24.72 11.70
CA ASP A 308 -24.96 -25.98 11.77
C ASP A 308 -26.50 -25.71 11.86
N THR A 309 -27.29 -26.64 12.42
CA THR A 309 -28.74 -26.54 12.63
C THR A 309 -29.19 -25.34 13.48
N GLY A 310 -28.29 -24.77 14.29
CA GLY A 310 -28.54 -23.51 15.00
C GLY A 310 -28.56 -22.29 14.07
N ALA A 311 -29.14 -21.18 14.53
CA ALA A 311 -29.21 -19.95 13.76
C ALA A 311 -28.03 -18.99 14.00
N ASP A 312 -27.16 -19.26 14.97
CA ASP A 312 -26.26 -18.27 15.58
C ASP A 312 -24.80 -18.71 15.62
N CYS A 313 -23.87 -17.75 15.53
CA CYS A 313 -22.44 -18.00 15.72
C CYS A 313 -22.07 -17.93 17.21
N SER A 314 -22.57 -18.89 17.98
CA SER A 314 -22.42 -18.95 19.44
C SER A 314 -21.12 -19.58 19.92
N GLY A 315 -20.36 -20.26 19.05
CA GLY A 315 -19.16 -21.00 19.45
C GLY A 315 -19.39 -22.44 19.87
N SER A 316 -20.65 -22.90 19.86
CA SER A 316 -21.01 -24.29 20.17
C SER A 316 -21.06 -25.16 18.93
N ALA A 317 -20.70 -26.44 19.08
CA ALA A 317 -20.75 -27.44 18.01
C ALA A 317 -22.13 -27.57 17.36
N ASN A 318 -23.20 -27.51 18.17
CA ASN A 318 -24.59 -27.69 17.70
C ASN A 318 -25.20 -26.38 17.16
N SER A 319 -24.40 -25.33 16.99
CA SER A 319 -24.86 -24.02 16.53
C SER A 319 -23.95 -23.51 15.42
N GLY A 320 -22.76 -23.01 15.75
CA GLY A 320 -21.86 -22.47 14.73
C GLY A 320 -20.61 -21.85 15.31
N LEU A 321 -19.49 -22.13 14.65
CA LEU A 321 -18.23 -21.40 14.80
C LEU A 321 -18.04 -20.57 13.52
N CYS A 322 -18.56 -19.36 13.54
CA CYS A 322 -18.74 -18.56 12.33
C CYS A 322 -18.79 -17.05 12.62
N LEU A 323 -18.93 -16.25 11.57
CA LEU A 323 -19.41 -14.87 11.62
C LEU A 323 -20.69 -14.76 10.82
N LYS A 324 -21.66 -13.98 11.31
CA LYS A 324 -22.94 -13.78 10.63
C LYS A 324 -23.25 -12.31 10.44
N TYR A 325 -23.67 -11.97 9.21
CA TYR A 325 -24.05 -10.63 8.80
C TYR A 325 -25.52 -10.61 8.36
N THR A 326 -26.41 -10.09 9.22
CA THR A 326 -27.87 -10.20 9.07
C THR A 326 -28.47 -9.27 8.03
N ASP A 327 -27.72 -8.26 7.59
CA ASP A 327 -28.12 -7.31 6.56
C ASP A 327 -27.26 -7.44 5.30
N VAL A 328 -26.56 -8.56 5.12
CA VAL A 328 -25.85 -8.88 3.89
C VAL A 328 -26.48 -10.15 3.35
N HIS A 329 -27.36 -10.03 2.36
CA HIS A 329 -28.01 -11.16 1.69
C HIS A 329 -28.69 -10.66 0.41
N LEU A 330 -29.16 -11.58 -0.41
CA LEU A 330 -29.94 -11.24 -1.60
C LEU A 330 -31.17 -10.41 -1.21
N GLY A 331 -31.32 -9.24 -1.83
CA GLY A 331 -32.39 -8.28 -1.52
C GLY A 331 -32.03 -7.24 -0.45
N SER A 332 -30.87 -7.33 0.20
CA SER A 332 -30.33 -6.24 1.02
C SER A 332 -29.59 -5.19 0.18
N THR A 333 -29.44 -3.98 0.73
CA THR A 333 -28.59 -2.91 0.17
C THR A 333 -27.10 -3.12 0.45
N ASN A 334 -26.75 -3.79 1.56
CA ASN A 334 -25.36 -4.01 1.92
C ASN A 334 -24.83 -5.30 1.30
N THR A 335 -23.55 -5.26 0.97
CA THR A 335 -22.79 -6.36 0.36
C THR A 335 -21.67 -6.80 1.30
N VAL A 336 -20.95 -7.87 0.91
CA VAL A 336 -19.75 -8.31 1.64
C VAL A 336 -18.69 -7.21 1.69
N ASP A 337 -18.65 -6.30 0.71
CA ASP A 337 -17.73 -5.17 0.69
C ASP A 337 -18.00 -4.13 1.78
N ASP A 338 -19.24 -4.06 2.31
CA ASP A 338 -19.64 -3.14 3.37
C ASP A 338 -19.28 -3.64 4.77
N ILE A 339 -18.84 -4.90 4.89
CA ILE A 339 -18.39 -5.47 6.16
C ILE A 339 -17.16 -4.72 6.63
N SER A 340 -17.19 -4.23 7.87
CA SER A 340 -16.22 -3.25 8.40
C SER A 340 -14.75 -3.60 8.12
N TRP A 341 -14.34 -4.85 8.37
CA TRP A 341 -12.95 -5.28 8.17
C TRP A 341 -12.61 -5.55 6.70
N ILE A 342 -13.57 -5.95 5.85
CA ILE A 342 -13.40 -6.06 4.40
C ILE A 342 -13.25 -4.66 3.78
N ALA A 343 -14.12 -3.72 4.16
CA ALA A 343 -14.05 -2.34 3.72
C ALA A 343 -12.70 -1.69 4.07
N ALA A 344 -12.19 -1.96 5.27
CA ALA A 344 -10.85 -1.49 5.68
C ALA A 344 -9.74 -2.06 4.78
N LEU A 345 -9.78 -3.35 4.43
CA LEU A 345 -8.81 -3.96 3.51
C LEU A 345 -8.94 -3.38 2.09
N ASN A 346 -10.16 -3.17 1.58
CA ASN A 346 -10.41 -2.52 0.30
C ASN A 346 -9.88 -1.06 0.26
N GLN A 347 -9.96 -0.34 1.37
CA GLN A 347 -9.35 0.99 1.47
C GLN A 347 -7.82 0.92 1.35
N ILE A 348 -7.18 -0.09 1.96
CA ILE A 348 -5.73 -0.31 1.82
C ILE A 348 -5.37 -0.63 0.37
N VAL A 349 -6.18 -1.41 -0.37
CA VAL A 349 -5.99 -1.61 -1.82
C VAL A 349 -5.98 -0.28 -2.56
N SER A 350 -6.94 0.59 -2.27
CA SER A 350 -7.04 1.92 -2.90
C SER A 350 -5.83 2.80 -2.58
N ASP A 351 -5.36 2.76 -1.33
CA ASP A 351 -4.19 3.49 -0.89
C ASP A 351 -2.90 2.99 -1.57
N ILE A 352 -2.72 1.66 -1.68
CA ILE A 352 -1.57 1.06 -2.39
C ILE A 352 -1.63 1.40 -3.88
N LYS A 353 -2.79 1.33 -4.51
CA LYS A 353 -2.96 1.71 -5.92
C LYS A 353 -2.59 3.17 -6.17
N SER A 354 -3.07 4.07 -5.30
CA SER A 354 -2.68 5.49 -5.37
C SER A 354 -1.18 5.67 -5.18
N HIS A 355 -0.54 4.90 -4.30
CA HIS A 355 0.90 4.91 -4.13
C HIS A 355 1.63 4.44 -5.41
N GLU A 356 1.23 3.31 -5.99
CA GLU A 356 1.83 2.74 -7.21
C GLU A 356 1.75 3.72 -8.39
N GLU A 357 0.58 4.32 -8.62
CA GLU A 357 0.38 5.33 -9.67
C GLU A 357 1.25 6.57 -9.45
N THR A 358 1.36 7.04 -8.20
CA THR A 358 2.16 8.21 -7.84
C THR A 358 3.67 7.93 -7.99
N VAL A 359 4.13 6.74 -7.59
CA VAL A 359 5.51 6.29 -7.81
C VAL A 359 5.83 6.21 -9.30
N ALA A 360 4.95 5.62 -10.11
CA ALA A 360 5.15 5.52 -11.56
C ALA A 360 5.23 6.91 -12.23
N ALA A 361 4.40 7.86 -11.79
CA ALA A 361 4.42 9.23 -12.29
C ALA A 361 5.72 9.96 -11.90
N ALA A 362 6.15 9.85 -10.64
CA ALA A 362 7.41 10.42 -10.16
C ALA A 362 8.61 9.86 -10.94
N ASP A 363 8.68 8.54 -11.11
CA ASP A 363 9.72 7.86 -11.88
C ASP A 363 9.73 8.29 -13.36
N ASN A 364 8.56 8.56 -13.95
CA ASN A 364 8.46 9.05 -15.31
C ASN A 364 9.04 10.46 -15.47
N ILE A 365 8.70 11.37 -14.56
CA ILE A 365 9.27 12.73 -14.55
C ILE A 365 10.78 12.64 -14.35
N GLY A 366 11.22 11.80 -13.44
CA GLY A 366 12.62 11.51 -13.22
C GLY A 366 13.39 11.08 -14.45
N ARG A 367 12.85 10.13 -15.22
CA ARG A 367 13.44 9.73 -16.51
C ARG A 367 13.53 10.90 -17.50
N LYS A 368 12.52 11.78 -17.54
CA LYS A 368 12.57 12.99 -18.38
C LYS A 368 13.65 13.96 -17.91
N LEU A 369 13.81 14.12 -16.59
CA LEU A 369 14.88 14.95 -16.02
C LEU A 369 16.25 14.43 -16.46
N ALA A 370 16.50 13.11 -16.38
CA ALA A 370 17.75 12.50 -16.83
C ALA A 370 17.95 12.62 -18.35
N ALA A 371 16.90 12.39 -19.14
CA ALA A 371 16.95 12.51 -20.60
C ALA A 371 17.32 13.91 -21.07
N ASN A 372 16.93 14.96 -20.35
CA ASN A 372 17.33 16.33 -20.69
C ASN A 372 18.83 16.58 -20.52
N THR A 373 19.46 15.95 -19.53
CA THR A 373 20.93 15.94 -19.39
C THR A 373 21.60 15.28 -20.59
N GLU A 374 21.09 14.14 -21.03
CA GLU A 374 21.61 13.43 -22.21
C GLU A 374 21.43 14.23 -23.50
N LYS A 375 20.24 14.84 -23.71
CA LYS A 375 19.96 15.71 -24.86
C LYS A 375 20.93 16.90 -24.92
N ALA A 376 21.23 17.54 -23.78
CA ALA A 376 22.18 18.64 -23.74
C ALA A 376 23.59 18.18 -24.18
N GLY A 377 24.06 17.06 -23.63
CA GLY A 377 25.36 16.49 -24.01
C GLY A 377 25.44 16.11 -25.49
N ALA A 378 24.40 15.45 -26.02
CA ALA A 378 24.32 15.07 -27.42
C ALA A 378 24.28 16.29 -28.37
N PHE A 379 23.52 17.32 -28.02
CA PHE A 379 23.46 18.56 -28.78
C PHE A 379 24.81 19.27 -28.79
N ILE A 380 25.48 19.37 -27.63
CA ILE A 380 26.81 19.99 -27.54
C ILE A 380 27.82 19.21 -28.39
N ALA A 381 27.76 17.88 -28.38
CA ALA A 381 28.61 17.03 -29.22
C ALA A 381 28.33 17.21 -30.72
N SER A 382 27.06 17.40 -31.13
CA SER A 382 26.71 17.56 -32.55
C SER A 382 27.15 18.90 -33.15
N ILE A 383 27.21 19.97 -32.33
CA ILE A 383 27.84 21.24 -32.72
C ILE A 383 29.30 20.99 -33.17
N GLU A 384 30.00 20.03 -32.55
CA GLU A 384 31.38 19.69 -32.95
C GLU A 384 31.49 19.07 -34.34
N GLN A 385 30.44 18.39 -34.82
CA GLN A 385 30.45 17.67 -36.10
C GLN A 385 30.01 18.56 -37.27
N CYS A 386 28.95 19.34 -37.11
CA CYS A 386 28.40 20.20 -38.17
C CYS A 386 29.34 21.32 -38.65
N LEU A 387 30.37 21.66 -37.89
CA LEU A 387 31.28 22.77 -38.20
C LEU A 387 32.69 22.29 -38.58
N ARG A 388 32.90 20.97 -38.66
CA ARG A 388 34.08 20.33 -39.27
C ARG A 388 33.83 19.90 -40.72
N SER A 389 32.56 19.75 -41.10
CA SER A 389 32.06 19.62 -42.48
C SER A 389 31.84 20.98 -43.10
#